data_AF-B8MI87-F1
#
_entry.id   AF-B8MI87-F1
#
_cell.length_a   1.000
_cell.length_b   1.000
_cell.length_c   1.000
_cell.angle_alpha   90.00
_cell.angle_beta   90.00
_cell.angle_gamma   90.00
#
_symmetry.space_group_name_H-M   'P 1'
#
loop_
_entity.id
_entity.type
_entity.pdbx_description
1 polymer ?
#
loop_
_entity_poly.entity_id
_entity_poly.type
_entity_poly.pdbx_seq_one_letter_code
_entity_poly.pdbx_strand_id
1 'polypeptide(L)'
;MARLSPHGVTTSNDESDEIPLEDIEIARGNDHGADTEEQGARRLTFDPRDLEDLEGLETDEQVGDLNLQEFVKLASKDAKLLYKSIDKLKKSCERKLQTKDDALSALIDERDELQQVLERMTIRFTNMTDSGAAPSSYKGPKIPDGKKLRDGSNPRYESWKTDVRGKLRAMKHQFNTPEARILYVKSMCEGDAADHLMARMRDDAADPYLDSDDMFEHLGTVYLDANREIKAKTEFRQLVQKTMRFQTFLSKFNLLALDAKKARSKWKEELYHKLNLEMKRAMIREAKDPACQYNDFVKECNLVANRLEQNAKEEKSSAKEAKDAKDGKASKDDKTNKSSTGQGGGKSAAKAPRVHLSEEEKERLKKEQLYFNCKQPGHINRNCPLRKKPIVDVKSVEESETAVVNQGNDEA
;
A
#
# COMPACT_ATOMS: atom_id res chain seq x y z
N MET A 1 -56.00 37.19 19.57
CA MET A 1 -56.97 37.39 18.47
C MET A 1 -56.48 36.52 17.31
N ALA A 2 -56.83 35.23 17.22
CA ALA A 2 -58.12 34.67 16.79
C ALA A 2 -58.55 35.31 15.46
N ARG A 3 -58.62 34.59 14.33
CA ARG A 3 -59.66 33.61 13.91
C ARG A 3 -59.29 33.15 12.48
N LEU A 4 -59.70 32.05 11.85
CA LEU A 4 -60.48 30.83 12.12
C LEU A 4 -60.41 30.03 10.80
N SER A 5 -60.24 28.70 10.84
CA SER A 5 -60.80 27.79 9.82
C SER A 5 -62.31 27.62 10.05
N PRO A 6 -63.11 27.04 9.12
CA PRO A 6 -63.39 25.59 9.21
C PRO A 6 -63.79 24.84 7.90
N HIS A 7 -63.66 23.50 7.96
CA HIS A 7 -64.52 22.35 7.49
C HIS A 7 -65.29 22.39 6.14
N GLY A 8 -65.58 21.30 5.41
CA GLY A 8 -65.50 19.83 5.57
C GLY A 8 -65.92 19.13 4.24
N VAL A 9 -65.37 17.96 3.86
CA VAL A 9 -65.83 16.54 3.96
C VAL A 9 -67.16 16.15 3.28
N THR A 10 -67.13 15.01 2.54
CA THR A 10 -68.20 14.06 2.04
C THR A 10 -68.86 14.39 0.68
N THR A 11 -69.21 13.50 -0.28
CA THR A 11 -69.20 12.02 -0.49
C THR A 11 -69.70 11.70 -1.93
N SER A 12 -69.19 10.60 -2.53
CA SER A 12 -69.85 9.56 -3.38
C SER A 12 -70.45 9.82 -4.78
N ASN A 13 -70.07 8.92 -5.73
CA ASN A 13 -70.80 8.16 -6.79
C ASN A 13 -71.90 8.87 -7.64
N ASP A 14 -72.18 8.56 -8.92
CA ASP A 14 -72.14 7.30 -9.70
C ASP A 14 -72.39 7.61 -11.21
N GLU A 15 -72.26 6.58 -12.05
CA GLU A 15 -72.76 6.40 -13.44
C GLU A 15 -72.17 7.27 -14.57
N SER A 16 -72.02 6.82 -15.82
CA SER A 16 -71.99 5.54 -16.55
C SER A 16 -71.80 5.97 -18.01
N ASP A 17 -70.94 5.31 -18.79
CA ASP A 17 -71.26 5.00 -20.19
C ASP A 17 -70.29 3.96 -20.72
N GLU A 18 -70.90 2.85 -21.16
CA GLU A 18 -70.34 1.58 -21.57
C GLU A 18 -70.24 1.49 -23.11
N ILE A 19 -69.11 0.92 -23.59
CA ILE A 19 -69.02 -0.16 -24.63
C ILE A 19 -69.26 0.25 -26.12
N PRO A 20 -68.74 -0.45 -27.18
CA PRO A 20 -67.92 -1.69 -27.26
C PRO A 20 -66.66 -1.66 -28.14
N LEU A 21 -65.82 -2.67 -27.90
CA LEU A 21 -64.90 -3.31 -28.85
C LEU A 21 -65.68 -4.26 -29.79
N GLU A 22 -65.43 -4.24 -31.10
CA GLU A 22 -65.54 -5.42 -31.97
C GLU A 22 -64.50 -5.39 -33.10
N ASP A 23 -64.11 -6.60 -33.46
CA ASP A 23 -63.08 -7.06 -34.40
C ASP A 23 -63.23 -6.54 -35.84
N ILE A 24 -62.16 -6.66 -36.64
CA ILE A 24 -62.17 -7.34 -37.95
C ILE A 24 -60.74 -7.51 -38.47
N GLU A 25 -60.37 -8.77 -38.65
CA GLU A 25 -59.22 -9.28 -39.37
C GLU A 25 -59.52 -9.40 -40.89
N ILE A 26 -58.48 -9.16 -41.70
CA ILE A 26 -58.18 -9.76 -43.02
C ILE A 26 -59.06 -9.37 -44.24
N ALA A 27 -58.45 -8.65 -45.20
CA ALA A 27 -58.51 -9.03 -46.63
C ALA A 27 -57.36 -8.42 -47.46
N ARG A 28 -56.89 -9.25 -48.38
CA ARG A 28 -55.71 -9.12 -49.26
C ARG A 28 -55.89 -8.14 -50.43
N GLY A 29 -54.75 -7.58 -50.87
CA GLY A 29 -54.40 -7.42 -52.29
C GLY A 29 -54.31 -5.99 -52.80
N ASN A 30 -53.10 -5.48 -53.07
CA ASN A 30 -52.54 -5.51 -54.42
C ASN A 30 -51.07 -5.06 -54.43
N ASP A 31 -50.29 -5.76 -55.24
CA ASP A 31 -48.89 -5.56 -55.61
C ASP A 31 -48.64 -4.17 -56.25
N HIS A 32 -47.41 -3.65 -56.13
CA HIS A 32 -46.61 -2.89 -57.12
C HIS A 32 -45.41 -2.25 -56.40
N GLY A 33 -44.21 -2.73 -56.73
CA GLY A 33 -42.98 -2.54 -55.98
C GLY A 33 -42.29 -1.18 -56.08
N ALA A 34 -41.31 -1.01 -55.20
CA ALA A 34 -40.13 -0.20 -55.38
C ALA A 34 -39.08 -0.64 -54.36
N ASP A 35 -37.85 -0.78 -54.85
CA ASP A 35 -36.68 -1.34 -54.18
C ASP A 35 -36.40 -0.72 -52.80
N THR A 36 -36.19 -1.57 -51.80
CA THR A 36 -35.46 -1.20 -50.59
C THR A 36 -34.40 -2.25 -50.32
N GLU A 37 -33.16 -1.86 -50.58
CA GLU A 37 -31.96 -2.57 -50.19
C GLU A 37 -32.06 -2.97 -48.72
N GLU A 38 -31.97 -4.28 -48.51
CA GLU A 38 -31.83 -4.94 -47.24
C GLU A 38 -30.50 -4.47 -46.61
N GLN A 39 -30.54 -3.35 -45.88
CA GLN A 39 -29.46 -2.96 -44.98
C GLN A 39 -29.36 -4.03 -43.89
N GLY A 40 -28.51 -5.02 -44.16
CA GLY A 40 -28.15 -6.07 -43.23
C GLY A 40 -27.77 -5.45 -41.88
N ALA A 41 -28.49 -5.89 -40.85
CA ALA A 41 -28.20 -5.56 -39.46
C ALA A 41 -26.73 -5.91 -39.15
N ARG A 42 -25.85 -4.90 -39.19
CA ARG A 42 -24.45 -5.05 -38.81
C ARG A 42 -24.38 -5.31 -37.31
N ARG A 43 -23.97 -6.53 -36.99
CA ARG A 43 -23.86 -7.11 -35.65
C ARG A 43 -22.86 -6.30 -34.83
N LEU A 44 -23.33 -5.72 -33.72
CA LEU A 44 -22.58 -4.79 -32.85
C LEU A 44 -21.75 -5.54 -31.80
N THR A 45 -21.05 -6.59 -32.22
CA THR A 45 -20.22 -7.43 -31.36
C THR A 45 -19.00 -7.87 -32.14
N PHE A 46 -17.82 -7.40 -31.72
CA PHE A 46 -16.53 -7.94 -32.14
C PHE A 46 -16.53 -9.46 -31.95
N ASP A 47 -16.47 -10.23 -33.03
CA ASP A 47 -16.41 -11.69 -32.98
C ASP A 47 -14.94 -12.09 -32.81
N PRO A 48 -14.56 -12.93 -31.84
CA PRO A 48 -13.18 -13.41 -31.69
C PRO A 48 -12.62 -14.10 -32.95
N ARG A 49 -13.48 -14.48 -33.90
CA ARG A 49 -13.10 -15.02 -35.22
C ARG A 49 -12.53 -13.96 -36.17
N ASP A 50 -12.87 -12.69 -35.99
CA ASP A 50 -12.31 -11.59 -36.79
C ASP A 50 -10.80 -11.36 -36.46
N LEU A 51 -10.35 -11.84 -35.30
CA LEU A 51 -8.93 -11.92 -34.91
C LEU A 51 -8.20 -13.11 -35.56
N GLU A 52 -8.91 -14.22 -35.82
CA GLU A 52 -8.37 -15.37 -36.56
C GLU A 52 -8.15 -15.02 -38.04
N ASP A 53 -8.98 -14.13 -38.61
CA ASP A 53 -8.82 -13.63 -39.99
C ASP A 53 -7.57 -12.72 -40.17
N LEU A 54 -7.10 -12.07 -39.10
CA LEU A 54 -5.81 -11.35 -39.08
C LEU A 54 -4.61 -12.29 -38.91
N GLU A 55 -4.80 -13.43 -38.25
CA GLU A 55 -3.79 -14.49 -38.11
C GLU A 55 -3.66 -15.33 -39.40
N GLY A 56 -4.74 -15.38 -40.20
CA GLY A 56 -4.84 -16.11 -41.48
C GLY A 56 -4.25 -15.44 -42.72
N LEU A 57 -3.65 -14.24 -42.62
CA LEU A 57 -2.93 -13.61 -43.73
C LEU A 57 -1.53 -14.23 -43.97
N GLU A 58 -1.39 -15.54 -43.78
CA GLU A 58 -0.33 -16.31 -44.43
C GLU A 58 -0.74 -16.50 -45.90
N THR A 59 -0.32 -15.56 -46.74
CA THR A 59 -0.29 -15.83 -48.18
C THR A 59 0.64 -17.03 -48.43
N ASP A 60 0.06 -18.08 -49.04
CA ASP A 60 0.67 -19.35 -49.48
C ASP A 60 1.83 -19.16 -50.49
N GLU A 61 2.84 -18.36 -50.14
CA GLU A 61 4.17 -18.46 -50.73
C GLU A 61 5.12 -18.90 -49.62
N GLN A 62 5.19 -20.23 -49.41
CA GLN A 62 6.33 -20.89 -48.79
C GLN A 62 7.59 -20.58 -49.61
N VAL A 63 8.21 -19.42 -49.35
CA VAL A 63 9.64 -19.26 -49.61
C VAL A 63 10.32 -20.05 -48.51
N GLY A 64 10.59 -21.33 -48.78
CA GLY A 64 11.23 -22.22 -47.82
C GLY A 64 12.47 -21.56 -47.21
N ASP A 65 12.50 -21.46 -45.89
CA ASP A 65 13.64 -20.92 -45.14
C ASP A 65 14.89 -21.73 -45.50
N LEU A 66 15.87 -21.09 -46.16
CA LEU A 66 17.16 -21.72 -46.38
C LEU A 66 17.86 -21.87 -45.02
N ASN A 67 18.03 -23.12 -44.58
CA ASN A 67 18.84 -23.41 -43.40
C ASN A 67 20.29 -22.93 -43.64
N LEU A 68 20.97 -22.50 -42.57
CA LEU A 68 22.35 -22.00 -42.58
C LEU A 68 23.32 -22.92 -43.35
N GLN A 69 23.14 -24.24 -43.29
CA GLN A 69 23.95 -25.20 -44.06
C GLN A 69 23.70 -25.15 -45.57
N GLU A 70 22.47 -24.87 -46.01
CA GLU A 70 22.12 -24.72 -47.42
C GLU A 70 22.56 -23.37 -47.97
N PHE A 71 22.43 -22.32 -47.16
CA PHE A 71 22.96 -21.00 -47.45
C PHE A 71 24.47 -21.02 -47.71
N VAL A 72 25.25 -21.66 -46.83
CA VAL A 72 26.71 -21.80 -47.00
C VAL A 72 27.07 -22.63 -48.24
N LYS A 73 26.32 -23.70 -48.53
CA LYS A 73 26.51 -24.51 -49.76
C LYS A 73 26.18 -23.71 -51.03
N LEU A 74 25.16 -22.87 -51.02
CA LEU A 74 24.78 -22.04 -52.16
C LEU A 74 25.76 -20.88 -52.38
N ALA A 75 26.23 -20.25 -51.30
CA ALA A 75 27.26 -19.22 -51.30
C ALA A 75 28.59 -19.70 -51.91
N SER A 76 28.93 -20.96 -51.64
CA SER A 76 30.16 -21.59 -52.13
C SER A 76 30.08 -22.01 -53.61
N LYS A 77 28.88 -22.11 -54.19
CA LYS A 77 28.66 -22.59 -55.57
C LYS A 77 28.44 -21.47 -56.57
N ASP A 78 27.64 -20.45 -56.24
CA ASP A 78 27.44 -19.27 -57.10
C ASP A 78 26.86 -18.09 -56.30
N ALA A 79 27.69 -17.08 -56.05
CA ALA A 79 27.31 -15.87 -55.32
C ALA A 79 26.16 -15.08 -55.98
N LYS A 80 25.98 -15.18 -57.31
CA LYS A 80 24.90 -14.47 -58.02
C LYS A 80 23.53 -15.09 -57.76
N LEU A 81 23.45 -16.41 -57.58
CA LEU A 81 22.20 -17.09 -57.26
C LEU A 81 21.76 -16.78 -55.82
N LEU A 82 22.73 -16.68 -54.90
CA LEU A 82 22.46 -16.28 -53.52
C LEU A 82 21.94 -14.85 -53.42
N TYR A 83 22.54 -13.90 -54.14
CA TYR A 83 22.06 -12.52 -54.17
C TYR A 83 20.62 -12.43 -54.71
N LYS A 84 20.29 -13.17 -55.78
CA LYS A 84 18.92 -13.26 -56.31
C LYS A 84 17.93 -13.83 -55.30
N SER A 85 18.36 -14.81 -54.50
CA SER A 85 17.50 -15.40 -53.48
C SER A 85 17.25 -14.45 -52.31
N ILE A 86 18.27 -13.72 -51.86
CA ILE A 86 18.13 -12.71 -50.81
C ILE A 86 17.24 -11.56 -51.29
N ASP A 87 17.42 -11.08 -52.54
CA ASP A 87 16.59 -10.02 -53.12
C ASP A 87 15.11 -10.42 -53.20
N LYS A 88 14.82 -11.68 -53.56
CA LYS A 88 13.46 -12.22 -53.52
C LYS A 88 12.88 -12.26 -52.11
N LEU A 89 13.67 -12.70 -51.12
CA LEU A 89 13.22 -12.74 -49.73
C LEU A 89 12.96 -11.34 -49.17
N LYS A 90 13.86 -10.39 -49.46
CA LYS A 90 13.71 -8.98 -49.10
C LYS A 90 12.41 -8.39 -49.65
N LYS A 91 12.14 -8.57 -50.95
CA LYS A 91 10.90 -8.12 -51.59
C LYS A 91 9.65 -8.80 -51.02
N SER A 92 9.77 -10.05 -50.57
CA SER A 92 8.67 -10.76 -49.88
C SER A 92 8.38 -10.12 -48.51
N CYS A 93 9.42 -9.87 -47.71
CA CYS A 93 9.29 -9.19 -46.42
C CYS A 93 8.73 -7.76 -46.57
N GLU A 94 9.20 -6.99 -47.55
CA GLU A 94 8.70 -5.63 -47.81
C GLU A 94 7.21 -5.64 -48.17
N ARG A 95 6.77 -6.61 -49.00
CA ARG A 95 5.34 -6.78 -49.31
C ARG A 95 4.52 -7.13 -48.07
N LYS A 96 5.00 -8.06 -47.23
CA LYS A 96 4.33 -8.42 -45.96
C LYS A 96 4.24 -7.25 -44.99
N LEU A 97 5.28 -6.42 -44.92
CA LEU A 97 5.28 -5.22 -44.09
C LEU A 97 4.22 -4.23 -44.60
N GLN A 98 4.20 -3.96 -45.90
CA GLN A 98 3.23 -3.06 -46.52
C GLN A 98 1.79 -3.53 -46.27
N THR A 99 1.49 -4.82 -46.44
CA THR A 99 0.15 -5.36 -46.17
C THR A 99 -0.26 -5.18 -44.71
N LYS A 100 0.67 -5.31 -43.76
CA LYS A 100 0.36 -5.06 -42.34
C LYS A 100 0.18 -3.58 -42.04
N ASP A 101 0.95 -2.69 -42.67
CA ASP A 101 0.79 -1.25 -42.52
C ASP A 101 -0.55 -0.76 -43.11
N ASP A 102 -0.96 -1.33 -44.25
CA ASP A 102 -2.27 -1.07 -44.86
C ASP A 102 -3.42 -1.57 -43.97
N ALA A 103 -3.29 -2.77 -43.39
CA ALA A 103 -4.27 -3.31 -42.45
C ALA A 103 -4.37 -2.50 -41.15
N LEU A 104 -3.24 -2.03 -40.61
CA LEU A 104 -3.22 -1.13 -39.46
C LEU A 104 -3.89 0.21 -39.78
N SER A 105 -3.66 0.74 -40.98
CA SER A 105 -4.31 1.98 -41.42
C SER A 105 -5.83 1.81 -41.53
N ALA A 106 -6.30 0.69 -42.07
CA ALA A 106 -7.74 0.39 -42.14
C ALA A 106 -8.38 0.25 -40.74
N LEU A 107 -7.70 -0.38 -39.78
CA LEU A 107 -8.19 -0.48 -38.39
C LEU A 107 -8.20 0.88 -37.68
N ILE A 108 -7.24 1.76 -38.01
CA ILE A 108 -7.20 3.14 -37.51
C ILE A 108 -8.44 3.91 -38.01
N ASP A 109 -8.74 3.79 -39.31
CA ASP A 109 -9.90 4.44 -39.93
C ASP A 109 -11.22 3.92 -39.35
N GLU A 110 -11.35 2.60 -39.16
CA GLU A 110 -12.55 1.99 -38.54
C GLU A 110 -12.72 2.44 -37.09
N ARG A 111 -11.64 2.51 -36.31
CA ARG A 111 -11.66 3.02 -34.93
C ARG A 111 -12.09 4.49 -34.89
N ASP A 112 -11.63 5.30 -35.84
CA ASP A 112 -12.00 6.71 -35.95
C ASP A 112 -13.46 6.87 -36.40
N GLU A 113 -13.95 6.02 -37.30
CA GLU A 113 -15.36 5.98 -37.70
C GLU A 113 -16.27 5.58 -36.53
N LEU A 114 -15.92 4.53 -35.78
CA LEU A 114 -16.64 4.10 -34.60
C LEU A 114 -16.66 5.19 -33.53
N GLN A 115 -15.56 5.92 -33.36
CA GLN A 115 -15.49 7.06 -32.45
C GLN A 115 -16.44 8.19 -32.90
N GLN A 116 -16.48 8.51 -34.19
CA GLN A 116 -17.42 9.50 -34.74
C GLN A 116 -18.89 9.03 -34.64
N VAL A 117 -19.16 7.74 -34.80
CA VAL A 117 -20.51 7.17 -34.62
C VAL A 117 -20.93 7.25 -33.16
N LEU A 118 -20.06 6.89 -32.22
CA LEU A 118 -20.31 7.03 -30.78
C LEU A 118 -20.52 8.49 -30.38
N GLU A 119 -19.74 9.42 -30.94
CA GLU A 119 -19.89 10.85 -30.67
C GLU A 119 -21.23 11.38 -31.22
N ARG A 120 -21.60 11.03 -32.45
CA ARG A 120 -22.91 11.36 -33.03
C ARG A 120 -24.07 10.74 -32.24
N MET A 121 -23.92 9.49 -31.79
CA MET A 121 -24.92 8.80 -30.97
C MET A 121 -25.04 9.44 -29.59
N THR A 122 -23.93 9.86 -29.00
CA THR A 122 -23.88 10.59 -27.72
C THR A 122 -24.58 11.95 -27.85
N ILE A 123 -24.30 12.70 -28.92
CA ILE A 123 -24.96 13.99 -29.20
C ILE A 123 -26.47 13.81 -29.44
N ARG A 124 -26.89 12.77 -30.19
CA ARG A 124 -28.31 12.43 -30.35
C ARG A 124 -28.98 12.09 -29.01
N PHE A 125 -28.31 11.31 -28.18
CA PHE A 125 -28.83 10.91 -26.88
C PHE A 125 -28.96 12.10 -25.95
N THR A 126 -27.97 13.00 -25.90
CA THR A 126 -28.04 14.23 -25.10
C THR A 126 -29.17 15.16 -25.54
N ASN A 127 -29.44 15.24 -26.84
CA ASN A 127 -30.52 16.07 -27.38
C ASN A 127 -31.92 15.47 -27.15
N MET A 128 -32.04 14.14 -26.99
CA MET A 128 -33.32 13.50 -26.60
C MET A 128 -33.58 13.52 -25.09
N THR A 129 -32.55 13.74 -24.26
CA THR A 129 -32.67 13.80 -22.78
C THR A 129 -32.98 15.19 -22.23
N ASP A 130 -33.29 16.18 -23.07
CA ASP A 130 -33.72 17.53 -22.64
C ASP A 130 -35.14 17.56 -22.02
N SER A 131 -35.69 16.38 -21.73
CA SER A 131 -36.76 16.18 -20.75
C SER A 131 -36.19 15.46 -19.52
N GLY A 132 -35.49 16.23 -18.68
CA GLY A 132 -35.48 16.01 -17.24
C GLY A 132 -34.93 14.69 -16.69
N ALA A 133 -33.82 14.17 -17.22
CA ALA A 133 -32.96 13.25 -16.46
C ALA A 133 -31.55 13.24 -17.08
N ALA A 134 -30.58 13.80 -16.37
CA ALA A 134 -29.19 13.85 -16.82
C ALA A 134 -28.67 12.44 -17.13
N PRO A 135 -28.04 12.19 -18.31
CA PRO A 135 -27.40 10.93 -18.57
C PRO A 135 -26.26 10.76 -17.56
N SER A 136 -26.31 9.67 -16.82
CA SER A 136 -25.20 9.18 -16.00
C SER A 136 -24.01 8.90 -16.93
N SER A 137 -23.22 9.94 -17.21
CA SER A 137 -21.82 9.80 -17.60
C SER A 137 -21.24 8.73 -16.71
N TYR A 138 -20.65 7.69 -17.30
CA TYR A 138 -19.98 6.63 -16.56
C TYR A 138 -18.83 7.28 -15.79
N LYS A 139 -19.14 7.79 -14.59
CA LYS A 139 -18.17 8.30 -13.66
C LYS A 139 -17.48 7.04 -13.15
N GLY A 140 -16.35 6.70 -13.77
CA GLY A 140 -15.46 5.69 -13.23
C GLY A 140 -15.22 5.93 -11.73
N PRO A 141 -14.72 4.93 -10.99
CA PRO A 141 -14.53 5.03 -9.56
C PRO A 141 -13.85 6.36 -9.18
N LYS A 142 -14.51 7.17 -8.34
CA LYS A 142 -13.98 8.47 -7.92
C LYS A 142 -12.89 8.24 -6.87
N ILE A 143 -11.71 7.83 -7.34
CA ILE A 143 -10.54 7.58 -6.51
C ILE A 143 -9.93 8.95 -6.17
N PRO A 144 -9.89 9.34 -4.88
CA PRO A 144 -9.28 10.60 -4.48
C PRO A 144 -7.79 10.60 -4.84
N ASP A 145 -7.24 11.78 -5.13
CA ASP A 145 -5.80 11.91 -5.34
C ASP A 145 -5.03 11.60 -4.05
N GLY A 146 -3.88 10.94 -4.23
CA GLY A 146 -2.92 10.72 -3.16
C GLY A 146 -2.23 12.02 -2.74
N LYS A 147 -1.30 11.92 -1.78
CA LYS A 147 -0.43 13.06 -1.44
C LYS A 147 0.51 13.36 -2.59
N LYS A 148 0.82 14.64 -2.83
CA LYS A 148 1.80 15.05 -3.84
C LYS A 148 3.22 14.80 -3.35
N LEU A 149 4.12 14.47 -4.28
CA LEU A 149 5.54 14.27 -4.02
C LEU A 149 6.24 15.63 -3.96
N ARG A 150 6.96 15.92 -2.87
CA ARG A 150 7.73 17.16 -2.73
C ARG A 150 9.24 16.95 -2.75
N ASP A 151 9.72 16.19 -1.76
CA ASP A 151 11.14 15.98 -1.45
C ASP A 151 11.51 14.47 -1.41
N GLY A 152 10.56 13.58 -1.72
CA GLY A 152 10.73 12.14 -1.60
C GLY A 152 10.60 11.56 -0.19
N SER A 153 10.38 12.38 0.84
CA SER A 153 10.32 11.94 2.24
C SER A 153 8.89 11.67 2.72
N ASN A 154 7.94 12.54 2.38
CA ASN A 154 6.53 12.41 2.75
C ASN A 154 5.60 12.92 1.64
N PRO A 155 4.98 12.04 0.84
CA PRO A 155 5.08 10.57 0.87
C PRO A 155 6.47 10.08 0.42
N ARG A 156 6.87 8.89 0.90
CA ARG A 156 8.03 8.19 0.35
C ARG A 156 7.78 7.91 -1.13
N TYR A 157 8.79 8.11 -1.97
CA TYR A 157 8.69 7.93 -3.42
C TYR A 157 7.99 6.63 -3.85
N GLU A 158 8.34 5.49 -3.26
CA GLU A 158 7.73 4.19 -3.57
C GLU A 158 6.22 4.11 -3.30
N SER A 159 5.79 4.73 -2.20
CA SER A 159 4.36 4.80 -1.85
C SER A 159 3.63 5.68 -2.86
N TRP A 160 4.19 6.86 -3.13
CA TRP A 160 3.63 7.80 -4.10
C TRP A 160 3.51 7.18 -5.49
N LYS A 161 4.58 6.53 -5.98
CA LYS A 161 4.61 5.86 -7.28
C LYS A 161 3.53 4.78 -7.38
N THR A 162 3.31 4.02 -6.30
CA THR A 162 2.26 3.00 -6.23
C THR A 162 0.87 3.62 -6.34
N ASP A 163 0.62 4.70 -5.60
CA ASP A 163 -0.67 5.40 -5.58
C ASP A 163 -0.99 6.03 -6.95
N VAL A 164 -0.04 6.75 -7.55
CA VAL A 164 -0.21 7.41 -8.85
C VAL A 164 -0.40 6.37 -9.96
N ARG A 165 0.41 5.30 -10.00
CA ARG A 165 0.20 4.20 -10.97
C ARG A 165 -1.14 3.50 -10.78
N GLY A 166 -1.56 3.31 -9.54
CA GLY A 166 -2.87 2.75 -9.21
C GLY A 166 -4.00 3.58 -9.80
N LYS A 167 -3.94 4.91 -9.65
CA LYS A 167 -4.93 5.83 -10.19
C LYS A 167 -4.95 5.85 -11.73
N LEU A 168 -3.77 5.94 -12.36
CA LEU A 168 -3.65 5.87 -13.82
C LEU A 168 -4.26 4.59 -14.39
N ARG A 169 -4.06 3.44 -13.71
CA ARG A 169 -4.63 2.15 -14.12
C ARG A 169 -6.13 2.09 -13.93
N ALA A 170 -6.63 2.53 -12.77
CA ALA A 170 -8.06 2.46 -12.45
C ALA A 170 -8.89 3.42 -13.31
N MET A 171 -8.31 4.53 -13.74
CA MET A 171 -8.94 5.56 -14.56
C MET A 171 -8.38 5.57 -15.98
N LYS A 172 -8.04 4.39 -16.53
CA LYS A 172 -7.41 4.24 -17.86
C LYS A 172 -8.20 4.92 -18.99
N HIS A 173 -9.54 4.92 -18.91
CA HIS A 173 -10.40 5.59 -19.88
C HIS A 173 -10.25 7.13 -19.86
N GLN A 174 -9.96 7.71 -18.69
CA GLN A 174 -9.69 9.14 -18.54
C GLN A 174 -8.25 9.51 -18.92
N PHE A 175 -7.30 8.60 -18.67
CA PHE A 175 -5.88 8.79 -18.99
C PHE A 175 -5.45 7.93 -20.18
N ASN A 176 -6.23 8.00 -21.27
CA ASN A 176 -6.03 7.17 -22.46
C ASN A 176 -4.83 7.60 -23.31
N THR A 177 -4.45 8.89 -23.30
CA THR A 177 -3.28 9.38 -24.04
C THR A 177 -2.02 9.50 -23.16
N PRO A 178 -0.81 9.36 -23.74
CA PRO A 178 0.44 9.60 -23.01
C PRO A 178 0.55 11.00 -22.41
N GLU A 179 0.08 12.02 -23.12
CA GLU A 179 0.11 13.42 -22.67
C GLU A 179 -0.75 13.61 -21.42
N ALA A 180 -1.95 13.00 -21.37
CA ALA A 180 -2.81 13.04 -20.20
C ALA A 180 -2.15 12.37 -18.99
N ARG A 181 -1.41 11.27 -19.21
CA ARG A 181 -0.66 10.58 -18.14
C ARG A 181 0.52 11.42 -17.66
N ILE A 182 1.29 12.02 -18.56
CA ILE A 182 2.42 12.91 -18.24
C ILE A 182 1.94 14.12 -17.43
N LEU A 183 0.88 14.81 -17.89
CA LEU A 183 0.30 15.95 -17.20
C LEU A 183 -0.21 15.58 -15.81
N TYR A 184 -0.84 14.40 -15.67
CA TYR A 184 -1.28 13.91 -14.38
C TYR A 184 -0.10 13.66 -13.42
N VAL A 185 0.94 12.96 -13.85
CA VAL A 185 2.14 12.73 -13.02
C VAL A 185 2.79 14.05 -12.62
N LYS A 186 2.88 15.03 -13.54
CA LYS A 186 3.37 16.39 -13.23
C LYS A 186 2.52 17.05 -12.14
N SER A 187 1.18 16.95 -12.23
CA SER A 187 0.26 17.54 -11.25
C SER A 187 0.40 16.94 -9.84
N MET A 188 0.93 15.71 -9.76
CA MET A 188 1.20 14.97 -8.53
C MET A 188 2.60 15.23 -7.95
N CYS A 189 3.38 16.12 -8.56
CA CYS A 189 4.69 16.58 -8.09
C CYS A 189 4.65 18.07 -7.72
N GLU A 190 5.36 18.46 -6.67
CA GLU A 190 5.53 19.84 -6.20
C GLU A 190 6.97 20.06 -5.73
N GLY A 191 7.40 21.32 -5.59
CA GLY A 191 8.75 21.66 -5.13
C GLY A 191 9.85 20.96 -5.93
N ASP A 192 10.87 20.46 -5.23
CA ASP A 192 12.05 19.81 -5.82
C ASP A 192 11.67 18.69 -6.81
N ALA A 193 10.64 17.90 -6.51
CA ALA A 193 10.19 16.83 -7.42
C ALA A 193 9.66 17.37 -8.75
N ALA A 194 8.95 18.51 -8.74
CA ALA A 194 8.51 19.17 -9.96
C ALA A 194 9.71 19.77 -10.72
N ASP A 195 10.65 20.37 -10.01
CA ASP A 195 11.85 20.97 -10.60
C ASP A 195 12.72 19.94 -11.34
N HIS A 196 12.86 18.73 -10.78
CA HIS A 196 13.54 17.62 -11.45
C HIS A 196 12.90 17.24 -12.79
N LEU A 197 11.58 17.37 -12.92
CA LEU A 197 10.89 17.03 -14.17
C LEU A 197 11.06 18.11 -15.24
N MET A 198 11.16 19.37 -14.85
CA MET A 198 11.04 20.52 -15.76
C MET A 198 12.04 20.51 -16.92
N ALA A 199 13.26 20.01 -16.74
CA ALA A 199 14.28 20.02 -17.78
C ALA A 199 13.88 19.21 -19.04
N ARG A 200 13.21 18.07 -18.86
CA ARG A 200 12.75 17.19 -19.95
C ARG A 200 11.31 17.45 -20.39
N MET A 201 10.59 18.36 -19.72
CA MET A 201 9.23 18.75 -20.10
C MET A 201 9.16 19.98 -21.01
N ARG A 202 10.30 20.55 -21.40
CA ARG A 202 10.34 21.70 -22.31
C ARG A 202 10.14 21.25 -23.74
N ASP A 203 9.55 22.12 -24.56
CA ASP A 203 9.29 21.85 -25.98
C ASP A 203 10.59 21.66 -26.80
N ASP A 204 11.70 22.22 -26.33
CA ASP A 204 13.03 22.13 -26.93
C ASP A 204 13.93 21.05 -26.30
N ALA A 205 13.38 20.19 -25.44
CA ALA A 205 14.15 19.13 -24.80
C ALA A 205 14.64 18.11 -25.85
N ALA A 206 15.94 17.79 -25.81
CA ALA A 206 16.54 16.78 -26.69
C ALA A 206 16.04 15.34 -26.39
N ASP A 207 15.55 15.10 -25.18
CA ASP A 207 15.03 13.82 -24.71
C ASP A 207 13.74 14.06 -23.88
N PRO A 208 12.60 14.32 -24.54
CA PRO A 208 11.32 14.52 -23.87
C PRO A 208 10.75 13.21 -23.34
N TYR A 209 9.87 13.28 -22.34
CA TYR A 209 9.14 12.08 -21.88
C TYR A 209 8.14 11.62 -22.94
N LEU A 210 8.14 10.33 -23.25
CA LEU A 210 7.16 9.69 -24.13
C LEU A 210 5.92 9.28 -23.34
N ASP A 211 6.08 8.85 -22.09
CA ASP A 211 4.97 8.52 -21.19
C ASP A 211 5.32 8.81 -19.72
N SER A 212 4.30 8.71 -18.86
CA SER A 212 4.38 8.67 -17.40
C SER A 212 5.40 7.66 -16.85
N ASP A 213 5.64 6.54 -17.53
CA ASP A 213 6.65 5.56 -17.11
C ASP A 213 8.07 6.14 -17.14
N ASP A 214 8.41 6.93 -18.15
CA ASP A 214 9.71 7.61 -18.23
C ASP A 214 9.89 8.61 -17.08
N MET A 215 8.81 9.28 -16.66
CA MET A 215 8.82 10.17 -15.50
C MET A 215 9.05 9.40 -14.20
N PHE A 216 8.45 8.21 -14.04
CA PHE A 216 8.68 7.34 -12.89
C PHE A 216 10.09 6.72 -12.87
N GLU A 217 10.73 6.55 -14.03
CA GLU A 217 12.12 6.12 -14.10
C GLU A 217 13.05 7.25 -13.69
N HIS A 218 12.85 8.46 -14.24
CA HIS A 218 13.66 9.62 -13.89
C HIS A 218 13.53 10.01 -12.42
N LEU A 219 12.32 10.15 -11.87
CA LEU A 219 12.15 10.42 -10.44
C LEU A 219 12.69 9.26 -9.58
N GLY A 220 12.72 8.05 -10.14
CA GLY A 220 13.35 6.89 -9.53
C GLY A 220 14.84 7.06 -9.35
N THR A 221 15.57 7.63 -10.31
CA THR A 221 17.02 7.84 -10.18
C THR A 221 17.37 8.87 -9.11
N VAL A 222 16.46 9.82 -8.84
CA VAL A 222 16.64 10.88 -7.85
C VAL A 222 16.29 10.39 -6.44
N TYR A 223 15.12 9.76 -6.27
CA TYR A 223 14.55 9.47 -4.95
C TYR A 223 14.68 8.02 -4.49
N LEU A 224 15.07 7.08 -5.35
CA LEU A 224 15.38 5.72 -4.91
C LEU A 224 16.80 5.66 -4.38
N ASP A 225 16.94 5.02 -3.22
CA ASP A 225 18.24 4.70 -2.67
C ASP A 225 18.93 3.63 -3.54
N ALA A 226 19.95 4.04 -4.30
CA ALA A 226 20.76 3.14 -5.13
C ALA A 226 21.37 1.97 -4.32
N ASN A 227 21.63 2.19 -3.03
CA ASN A 227 22.17 1.17 -2.13
C ASN A 227 21.10 0.39 -1.38
N ARG A 228 19.81 0.52 -1.74
CA ARG A 228 18.70 -0.15 -1.05
C ARG A 228 18.90 -1.65 -0.94
N GLU A 229 19.30 -2.33 -2.01
CA GLU A 229 19.52 -3.79 -1.98
C GLU A 229 20.65 -4.17 -1.01
N ILE A 230 21.74 -3.41 -1.00
CA ILE A 230 22.90 -3.66 -0.12
C ILE A 230 22.53 -3.40 1.34
N LYS A 231 21.81 -2.30 1.60
CA LYS A 231 21.28 -1.98 2.94
C LYS A 231 20.30 -3.05 3.40
N ALA A 232 19.34 -3.43 2.55
CA ALA A 232 18.37 -4.49 2.84
C ALA A 232 19.05 -5.83 3.12
N LYS A 233 20.07 -6.24 2.36
CA LYS A 233 20.87 -7.44 2.65
C LYS A 233 21.54 -7.36 4.01
N THR A 234 22.06 -6.20 4.39
CA THR A 234 22.73 -5.98 5.68
C THR A 234 21.73 -6.00 6.83
N GLU A 235 20.64 -5.26 6.72
CA GLU A 235 19.55 -5.24 7.69
C GLU A 235 18.87 -6.61 7.82
N PHE A 236 18.64 -7.30 6.71
CA PHE A 236 18.08 -8.65 6.70
C PHE A 236 18.97 -9.62 7.48
N ARG A 237 20.30 -9.57 7.29
CA ARG A 237 21.25 -10.41 8.06
C ARG A 237 21.16 -10.14 9.55
N GLN A 238 21.08 -8.88 9.95
CA GLN A 238 20.99 -8.45 11.35
C GLN A 238 19.59 -8.65 11.95
N LEU A 239 18.55 -8.80 11.13
CA LEU A 239 17.18 -8.94 11.57
C LEU A 239 17.03 -10.23 12.39
N VAL A 240 16.61 -10.06 13.63
CA VAL A 240 16.20 -11.09 14.56
C VAL A 240 15.01 -10.56 15.38
N GLN A 241 14.05 -11.41 15.71
CA GLN A 241 12.81 -11.00 16.37
C GLN A 241 13.05 -10.33 17.72
N LYS A 242 14.01 -10.81 18.51
CA LYS A 242 14.29 -10.31 19.88
C LYS A 242 13.00 -10.21 20.70
N THR A 243 12.66 -9.01 21.16
CA THR A 243 11.46 -8.68 21.94
C THR A 243 10.31 -8.14 21.10
N MET A 244 10.47 -8.08 19.77
CA MET A 244 9.44 -7.58 18.87
C MET A 244 8.23 -8.53 18.83
N ARG A 245 7.03 -7.94 18.79
CA ARG A 245 5.81 -8.66 18.47
C ARG A 245 5.97 -9.36 17.11
N PHE A 246 5.55 -10.63 17.04
CA PHE A 246 5.77 -11.47 15.88
C PHE A 246 5.25 -10.84 14.58
N GLN A 247 4.05 -10.25 14.58
CA GLN A 247 3.47 -9.62 13.40
C GLN A 247 4.31 -8.44 12.89
N THR A 248 4.83 -7.60 13.80
CA THR A 248 5.71 -6.48 13.44
C THR A 248 7.04 -6.99 12.87
N PHE A 249 7.60 -8.04 13.48
CA PHE A 249 8.80 -8.68 12.98
C PHE A 249 8.59 -9.31 11.60
N LEU A 250 7.48 -10.02 11.40
CA LEU A 250 7.13 -10.68 10.13
C LEU A 250 6.99 -9.67 8.98
N SER A 251 6.34 -8.53 9.21
CA SER A 251 6.26 -7.47 8.20
C SER A 251 7.63 -6.95 7.80
N LYS A 252 8.53 -6.71 8.77
CA LYS A 252 9.92 -6.31 8.48
C LYS A 252 10.70 -7.40 7.75
N PHE A 253 10.53 -8.66 8.17
CA PHE A 253 11.16 -9.81 7.53
C PHE A 253 10.76 -9.91 6.05
N ASN A 254 9.46 -9.83 5.75
CA ASN A 254 8.97 -9.91 4.37
C ASN A 254 9.53 -8.77 3.51
N LEU A 255 9.47 -7.52 4.01
CA LEU A 255 9.98 -6.36 3.29
C LEU A 255 11.47 -6.49 3.00
N LEU A 256 12.28 -6.81 4.02
CA LEU A 256 13.72 -6.95 3.87
C LEU A 256 14.11 -8.16 3.02
N ALA A 257 13.36 -9.26 3.08
CA ALA A 257 13.60 -10.43 2.23
C ALA A 257 13.36 -10.14 0.75
N LEU A 258 12.31 -9.38 0.43
CA LEU A 258 12.03 -8.93 -0.94
C LEU A 258 13.11 -7.97 -1.43
N ASP A 259 13.42 -6.94 -0.64
CA ASP A 259 14.41 -5.92 -1.00
C ASP A 259 15.83 -6.52 -1.11
N ALA A 260 16.14 -7.55 -0.33
CA ALA A 260 17.41 -8.28 -0.41
C ALA A 260 17.43 -9.34 -1.54
N LYS A 261 16.35 -9.50 -2.30
CA LYS A 261 16.16 -10.51 -3.36
C LYS A 261 16.41 -11.94 -2.87
N LYS A 262 15.96 -12.26 -1.65
CA LYS A 262 16.15 -13.60 -1.07
C LYS A 262 15.25 -14.62 -1.76
N ALA A 263 15.82 -15.75 -2.18
CA ALA A 263 15.07 -16.83 -2.81
C ALA A 263 13.94 -17.37 -1.91
N ARG A 264 12.72 -17.45 -2.45
CA ARG A 264 11.50 -17.81 -1.69
C ARG A 264 11.59 -19.15 -0.97
N SER A 265 12.28 -20.12 -1.57
CA SER A 265 12.54 -21.45 -1.00
C SER A 265 13.30 -21.41 0.33
N LYS A 266 14.10 -20.37 0.56
CA LYS A 266 14.89 -20.19 1.79
C LYS A 266 14.15 -19.42 2.89
N TRP A 267 12.96 -18.88 2.62
CA TRP A 267 12.29 -18.01 3.59
C TRP A 267 11.84 -18.76 4.85
N LYS A 268 11.41 -20.02 4.74
CA LYS A 268 11.00 -20.82 5.92
C LYS A 268 12.18 -21.00 6.88
N GLU A 269 13.30 -21.46 6.35
CA GLU A 269 14.55 -21.68 7.08
C GLU A 269 15.04 -20.37 7.73
N GLU A 270 15.11 -19.29 6.95
CA GLU A 270 15.52 -17.96 7.44
C GLU A 270 14.60 -17.41 8.51
N LEU A 271 13.28 -17.55 8.32
CA LEU A 271 12.29 -17.08 9.30
C LEU A 271 12.50 -17.81 10.63
N TYR A 272 12.59 -19.14 10.59
CA TYR A 272 12.85 -19.96 11.78
C TYR A 272 14.14 -19.54 12.50
N HIS A 273 15.25 -19.34 11.77
CA HIS A 273 16.52 -18.92 12.37
C HIS A 273 16.50 -17.51 12.97
N LYS A 274 15.55 -16.67 12.57
CA LYS A 274 15.42 -15.28 13.05
C LYS A 274 14.37 -15.10 14.14
N LEU A 275 13.54 -16.11 14.42
CA LEU A 275 12.62 -16.12 15.55
C LEU A 275 13.36 -16.02 16.90
N ASN A 276 12.66 -15.52 17.91
CA ASN A 276 13.16 -15.55 19.29
C ASN A 276 13.22 -16.98 19.84
N LEU A 277 13.92 -17.19 20.96
CA LEU A 277 14.18 -18.54 21.48
C LEU A 277 12.90 -19.30 21.85
N GLU A 278 11.92 -18.61 22.41
CA GLU A 278 10.64 -19.19 22.83
C GLU A 278 9.83 -19.68 21.63
N MET A 279 9.67 -18.85 20.60
CA MET A 279 9.04 -19.26 19.35
C MET A 279 9.82 -20.34 18.63
N LYS A 280 11.16 -20.26 18.58
CA LYS A 280 11.99 -21.32 17.98
C LYS A 280 11.76 -22.68 18.61
N ARG A 281 11.59 -22.75 19.93
CA ARG A 281 11.31 -23.99 20.66
C ARG A 281 9.94 -24.55 20.31
N ALA A 282 8.93 -23.68 20.22
CA ALA A 282 7.58 -24.09 19.86
C ALA A 282 7.44 -24.53 18.40
N MET A 283 8.24 -23.96 17.49
CA MET A 283 8.18 -24.20 16.04
C MET A 283 9.12 -25.30 15.52
N ILE A 284 9.80 -26.07 16.38
CA ILE A 284 10.83 -27.05 15.96
C ILE A 284 10.25 -28.10 15.00
N ARG A 285 9.03 -28.59 15.28
CA ARG A 285 8.40 -29.67 14.52
C ARG A 285 8.06 -29.20 13.11
N GLU A 286 7.38 -28.06 13.00
CA GLU A 286 6.94 -27.45 11.75
C GLU A 286 8.12 -26.98 10.90
N ALA A 287 9.20 -26.52 11.54
CA ALA A 287 10.41 -26.10 10.84
C ALA A 287 11.12 -27.29 10.15
N LYS A 288 11.10 -28.46 10.78
CA LYS A 288 11.72 -29.69 10.26
C LYS A 288 10.83 -30.44 9.27
N ASP A 289 9.53 -30.17 9.26
CA ASP A 289 8.60 -30.79 8.33
C ASP A 289 8.85 -30.31 6.88
N PRO A 290 9.25 -31.20 5.95
CA PRO A 290 9.43 -30.85 4.54
C PRO A 290 8.12 -30.49 3.83
N ALA A 291 6.98 -31.04 4.28
CA ALA A 291 5.67 -30.78 3.69
C ALA A 291 5.14 -29.38 4.05
N CYS A 292 5.58 -28.83 5.18
CA CYS A 292 5.20 -27.49 5.63
C CYS A 292 5.80 -26.41 4.71
N GLN A 293 4.93 -25.76 3.93
CA GLN A 293 5.28 -24.62 3.09
C GLN A 293 5.40 -23.34 3.92
N TYR A 294 6.04 -22.31 3.37
CA TYR A 294 6.25 -21.04 4.07
C TYR A 294 4.95 -20.42 4.61
N ASN A 295 3.89 -20.42 3.81
CA ASN A 295 2.63 -19.78 4.20
C ASN A 295 1.99 -20.50 5.39
N ASP A 296 2.04 -21.83 5.42
CA ASP A 296 1.50 -22.63 6.52
C ASP A 296 2.38 -22.48 7.77
N PHE A 297 3.70 -22.46 7.61
CA PHE A 297 4.64 -22.16 8.69
C PHE A 297 4.37 -20.79 9.34
N VAL A 298 4.05 -19.76 8.54
CA VAL A 298 3.68 -18.43 9.02
C VAL A 298 2.35 -18.44 9.78
N LYS A 299 1.35 -19.20 9.32
CA LYS A 299 0.07 -19.34 10.05
C LYS A 299 0.30 -19.95 11.42
N GLU A 300 1.07 -21.04 11.48
CA GLU A 300 1.44 -21.69 12.75
C GLU A 300 2.24 -20.75 13.66
N CYS A 301 3.19 -19.99 13.12
CA CYS A 301 3.90 -18.98 13.92
C CYS A 301 2.96 -17.93 14.51
N ASN A 302 1.92 -17.49 13.78
CA ASN A 302 0.94 -16.54 14.31
C ASN A 302 0.12 -17.16 15.46
N LEU A 303 -0.32 -18.40 15.30
CA LEU A 303 -1.07 -19.13 16.35
C LEU A 303 -0.21 -19.27 17.61
N VAL A 304 1.02 -19.75 17.47
CA VAL A 304 1.98 -19.90 18.57
C VAL A 304 2.28 -18.56 19.22
N ALA A 305 2.55 -17.50 18.45
CA ALA A 305 2.84 -16.17 19.00
C ALA A 305 1.68 -15.63 19.84
N ASN A 306 0.44 -15.79 19.36
CA ASN A 306 -0.75 -15.35 20.10
C ASN A 306 -0.95 -16.18 21.38
N ARG A 307 -0.71 -17.49 21.34
CA ARG A 307 -0.82 -18.37 22.51
C ARG A 307 0.22 -18.04 23.58
N LEU A 308 1.47 -17.79 23.18
CA LEU A 308 2.53 -17.37 24.09
C LEU A 308 2.22 -16.01 24.74
N GLU A 309 1.67 -15.06 23.96
CA GLU A 309 1.23 -13.77 24.51
C GLU A 309 0.10 -13.93 25.54
N GLN A 310 -0.84 -14.85 25.30
CA GLN A 310 -1.91 -15.16 26.24
C GLN A 310 -1.37 -15.80 27.52
N ASN A 311 -0.53 -16.83 27.41
CA ASN A 311 0.09 -17.48 28.58
C ASN A 311 0.88 -16.46 29.43
N ALA A 312 1.66 -15.58 28.79
CA ALA A 312 2.42 -14.54 29.49
C ALA A 312 1.53 -13.50 30.20
N LYS A 313 0.28 -13.29 29.75
CA LYS A 313 -0.71 -12.45 30.45
C LYS A 313 -1.31 -13.19 31.64
N GLU A 314 -1.68 -14.45 31.46
CA GLU A 314 -2.22 -15.32 32.51
C GLU A 314 -1.23 -15.48 33.68
N GLU A 315 0.05 -15.74 33.37
CA GLU A 315 1.11 -15.83 34.38
C GLU A 315 1.28 -14.53 35.18
N LYS A 316 1.16 -13.37 34.52
CA LYS A 316 1.24 -12.06 35.19
C LYS A 316 0.04 -11.79 36.09
N SER A 317 -1.18 -12.18 35.68
CA SER A 317 -2.37 -12.07 36.52
C SER A 317 -2.28 -12.98 37.75
N SER A 318 -1.91 -14.25 37.56
CA SER A 318 -1.78 -15.20 38.66
C SER A 318 -0.66 -14.82 39.63
N ALA A 319 0.46 -14.27 39.14
CA ALA A 319 1.53 -13.74 39.99
C ALA A 319 1.10 -12.53 40.82
N LYS A 320 0.21 -11.68 40.29
CA LYS A 320 -0.36 -10.54 41.03
C LYS A 320 -1.33 -11.01 42.11
N GLU A 321 -2.22 -11.94 41.77
CA GLU A 321 -3.16 -12.55 42.72
C GLU A 321 -2.44 -13.27 43.86
N ALA A 322 -1.38 -14.03 43.55
CA ALA A 322 -0.55 -14.70 44.55
C ALA A 322 0.17 -13.70 45.50
N LYS A 323 0.52 -12.52 45.00
CA LYS A 323 1.15 -11.46 45.80
C LYS A 323 0.13 -10.76 46.70
N ASP A 324 -1.04 -10.40 46.16
CA ASP A 324 -2.13 -9.77 46.90
C ASP A 324 -2.68 -10.71 48.00
N ALA A 325 -2.77 -12.02 47.72
CA ALA A 325 -3.16 -13.02 48.72
C ALA A 325 -2.13 -13.18 49.86
N LYS A 326 -0.84 -12.94 49.60
CA LYS A 326 0.23 -13.02 50.61
C LYS A 326 0.28 -11.78 51.50
N ASP A 327 0.01 -10.59 50.95
CA ASP A 327 -0.10 -9.35 51.72
C ASP A 327 -1.40 -9.30 52.55
N GLY A 328 -2.50 -9.90 52.08
CA GLY A 328 -3.77 -9.98 52.80
C GLY A 328 -3.79 -10.93 54.02
N LYS A 329 -2.87 -11.91 54.09
CA LYS A 329 -2.80 -12.89 55.18
C LYS A 329 -1.97 -12.42 56.39
N ALA A 330 -1.28 -11.28 56.29
CA ALA A 330 -0.45 -10.72 57.36
C ALA A 330 -1.21 -9.80 58.35
N SER A 331 -2.51 -9.58 58.18
CA SER A 331 -3.29 -8.62 58.99
C SER A 331 -4.35 -9.24 59.90
N LYS A 332 -4.24 -10.53 60.23
CA LYS A 332 -5.26 -11.22 61.05
C LYS A 332 -4.65 -12.22 62.02
N ASP A 333 -3.76 -11.74 62.90
CA ASP A 333 -3.48 -12.33 64.22
C ASP A 333 -2.60 -11.35 65.00
N ASP A 334 -3.20 -10.61 65.93
CA ASP A 334 -2.79 -10.57 67.35
C ASP A 334 -3.50 -9.40 68.04
N LYS A 335 -4.39 -9.74 68.96
CA LYS A 335 -5.01 -8.82 69.91
C LYS A 335 -4.89 -9.46 71.28
N THR A 336 -3.69 -9.49 71.83
CA THR A 336 -3.49 -9.75 73.26
C THR A 336 -2.40 -8.88 73.86
N ASN A 337 -2.76 -8.30 74.99
CA ASN A 337 -2.12 -7.20 75.68
C ASN A 337 -0.98 -7.70 76.58
N LYS A 338 0.26 -7.16 76.47
CA LYS A 338 1.16 -7.03 77.64
C LYS A 338 2.28 -6.01 77.43
N SER A 339 2.50 -5.24 78.48
CA SER A 339 3.49 -4.20 78.67
C SER A 339 4.91 -4.72 78.94
N SER A 340 5.85 -3.78 78.78
CA SER A 340 7.19 -3.65 79.40
C SER A 340 8.43 -4.23 78.66
N THR A 341 9.29 -3.27 78.29
CA THR A 341 10.75 -3.18 78.49
C THR A 341 11.67 -4.24 77.87
N GLY A 342 12.64 -3.75 77.05
CA GLY A 342 13.97 -4.37 76.94
C GLY A 342 14.52 -4.55 75.52
N GLN A 343 15.50 -3.73 75.16
CA GLN A 343 16.31 -3.73 73.93
C GLN A 343 17.10 -5.02 73.63
N GLY A 344 17.35 -5.30 72.34
CA GLY A 344 18.60 -5.94 71.88
C GLY A 344 18.65 -6.54 70.46
N GLY A 345 19.18 -5.79 69.47
CA GLY A 345 19.84 -6.24 68.21
C GLY A 345 18.97 -6.88 67.10
N GLY A 346 18.73 -6.30 65.91
CA GLY A 346 19.64 -6.00 64.78
C GLY A 346 19.54 -7.12 63.70
N LYS A 347 19.32 -6.95 62.38
CA LYS A 347 19.23 -5.85 61.41
C LYS A 347 18.33 -6.29 60.23
N SER A 348 17.49 -5.40 59.70
CA SER A 348 17.17 -5.26 58.27
C SER A 348 16.39 -3.95 58.03
N ALA A 349 16.83 -3.16 57.05
CA ALA A 349 16.42 -1.78 56.83
C ALA A 349 14.93 -1.62 56.50
N ALA A 350 14.18 -1.00 57.42
CA ALA A 350 12.78 -0.65 57.24
C ALA A 350 12.63 0.49 56.21
N LYS A 351 11.84 0.27 55.16
CA LYS A 351 11.33 1.33 54.28
C LYS A 351 10.47 2.29 55.11
N ALA A 352 10.65 3.59 54.88
CA ALA A 352 9.83 4.63 55.53
C ALA A 352 8.33 4.38 55.26
N PRO A 353 7.44 4.63 56.25
CA PRO A 353 6.00 4.44 56.07
C PRO A 353 5.50 5.35 54.95
N ARG A 354 4.86 4.77 53.92
CA ARG A 354 4.07 5.56 52.96
C ARG A 354 2.80 5.98 53.67
N VAL A 355 2.63 7.27 53.88
CA VAL A 355 1.36 7.82 54.38
C VAL A 355 0.33 7.65 53.26
N HIS A 356 -0.76 6.93 53.56
CA HIS A 356 -1.87 6.74 52.62
C HIS A 356 -2.71 8.04 52.62
N LEU A 357 -2.41 8.95 51.71
CA LEU A 357 -3.15 10.22 51.54
C LEU A 357 -4.36 9.97 50.62
N SER A 358 -5.50 10.61 50.91
CA SER A 358 -6.65 10.59 50.01
C SER A 358 -6.32 11.30 48.69
N GLU A 359 -6.99 10.95 47.58
CA GLU A 359 -6.74 11.59 46.28
C GLU A 359 -7.00 13.10 46.32
N GLU A 360 -7.96 13.57 47.12
CA GLU A 360 -8.25 14.99 47.35
C GLU A 360 -7.07 15.73 48.03
N GLU A 361 -6.45 15.11 49.05
CA GLU A 361 -5.28 15.70 49.70
C GLU A 361 -4.05 15.71 48.78
N LYS A 362 -3.92 14.71 47.92
CA LYS A 362 -2.84 14.58 46.95
C LYS A 362 -2.95 15.62 45.83
N GLU A 363 -4.17 15.90 45.35
CA GLU A 363 -4.40 16.99 44.39
C GLU A 363 -4.12 18.36 45.01
N ARG A 364 -4.52 18.60 46.27
CA ARG A 364 -4.20 19.85 46.99
C ARG A 364 -2.69 20.04 47.10
N LEU A 365 -1.94 19.01 47.53
CA LEU A 365 -0.48 19.08 47.68
C LEU A 365 0.24 19.26 46.33
N LYS A 366 -0.30 18.69 45.24
CA LYS A 366 0.22 18.89 43.88
C LYS A 366 -0.01 20.33 43.38
N LYS A 367 -1.18 20.90 43.68
CA LYS A 367 -1.53 22.28 43.32
C LYS A 367 -0.68 23.31 44.08
N GLU A 368 -0.37 23.02 45.34
CA GLU A 368 0.45 23.89 46.21
C GLU A 368 1.96 23.60 46.13
N GLN A 369 2.40 22.67 45.27
CA GLN A 369 3.79 22.21 45.14
C GLN A 369 4.45 21.81 46.47
N LEU A 370 3.67 21.20 47.36
CA LEU A 370 4.12 20.72 48.66
C LEU A 370 4.55 19.26 48.56
N TYR A 371 5.63 18.92 49.26
CA TYR A 371 6.09 17.54 49.32
C TYR A 371 5.08 16.66 50.07
N PHE A 372 4.69 15.52 49.46
CA PHE A 372 3.59 14.68 49.95
C PHE A 372 3.73 14.19 51.39
N ASN A 373 4.95 13.95 51.87
CA ASN A 373 5.14 13.37 53.19
C ASN A 373 5.30 14.40 54.33
N CYS A 374 5.84 15.60 54.06
CA CYS A 374 6.05 16.62 55.09
C CYS A 374 5.28 17.93 54.85
N LYS A 375 4.51 18.02 53.77
CA LYS A 375 3.67 19.17 53.39
C LYS A 375 4.42 20.50 53.35
N GLN A 376 5.72 20.48 53.05
CA GLN A 376 6.53 21.69 52.86
C GLN A 376 7.00 21.83 51.41
N PRO A 377 7.14 23.06 50.90
CA PRO A 377 7.52 23.30 49.50
C PRO A 377 9.03 23.05 49.25
N GLY A 378 9.40 23.02 47.97
CA GLY A 378 10.80 23.20 47.54
C GLY A 378 11.72 21.99 47.61
N HIS A 379 11.20 20.78 47.88
CA HIS A 379 12.04 19.57 47.89
C HIS A 379 11.29 18.31 47.48
N ILE A 380 12.06 17.31 47.03
CA ILE A 380 11.58 15.96 46.73
C ILE A 380 11.96 15.00 47.86
N ASN A 381 11.40 13.79 47.87
CA ASN A 381 11.59 12.77 48.93
C ASN A 381 13.06 12.59 49.36
N ARG A 382 13.98 12.65 48.41
CA ARG A 382 15.42 12.49 48.64
C ARG A 382 16.02 13.60 49.52
N ASN A 383 15.46 14.81 49.48
CA ASN A 383 15.98 16.01 50.12
C ASN A 383 15.05 16.54 51.23
N CYS A 384 14.14 15.72 51.76
CA CYS A 384 13.24 16.16 52.82
C CYS A 384 13.98 16.41 54.14
N PRO A 385 13.85 17.60 54.76
CA PRO A 385 14.56 17.95 55.99
C PRO A 385 14.11 17.10 57.19
N LEU A 386 12.89 16.55 57.15
CA LEU A 386 12.39 15.64 58.19
C LEU A 386 12.82 14.18 58.00
N ARG A 387 13.56 13.87 56.93
CA ARG A 387 14.09 12.52 56.70
C ARG A 387 15.27 12.30 57.64
N LYS A 388 15.11 11.40 58.62
CA LYS A 388 16.22 10.96 59.50
C LYS A 388 17.39 10.49 58.63
N LYS A 389 18.48 11.27 58.59
CA LYS A 389 19.74 10.85 57.96
C LYS A 389 20.39 9.78 58.85
N PRO A 390 20.86 8.65 58.31
CA PRO A 390 21.87 7.86 59.00
C PRO A 390 23.14 8.73 59.09
N ILE A 391 23.66 8.92 60.29
CA ILE A 391 24.95 9.58 60.51
C ILE A 391 26.02 8.69 59.86
N VAL A 392 26.74 9.23 58.89
CA VAL A 392 27.99 8.65 58.37
C VAL A 392 29.01 9.77 58.43
N ASP A 393 30.09 9.50 59.17
CA ASP A 393 31.23 10.39 59.42
C ASP A 393 31.83 10.95 58.13
N VAL A 394 32.08 12.26 58.15
CA VAL A 394 32.82 13.01 57.15
C VAL A 394 34.26 13.14 57.65
N LYS A 395 35.22 12.63 56.87
CA LYS A 395 36.60 13.12 56.89
C LYS A 395 36.91 13.71 55.52
N SER A 396 36.90 15.03 55.49
CA SER A 396 37.40 15.93 54.45
C SER A 396 38.92 16.10 54.58
N VAL A 397 39.61 16.24 53.44
CA VAL A 397 40.74 17.14 53.10
C VAL A 397 40.76 17.15 51.55
N GLU A 398 40.35 18.20 50.83
CA GLU A 398 41.13 19.39 50.37
C GLU A 398 42.38 19.00 49.55
N GLU A 399 42.86 19.69 48.51
CA GLU A 399 42.43 20.73 47.55
C GLU A 399 43.67 20.91 46.62
N SER A 400 43.54 21.66 45.51
CA SER A 400 44.62 22.14 44.59
C SER A 400 45.23 21.09 43.63
N GLU A 401 45.62 21.38 42.39
CA GLU A 401 45.95 22.66 41.76
C GLU A 401 45.97 22.52 40.22
N THR A 402 45.83 23.66 39.56
CA THR A 402 45.80 23.90 38.12
C THR A 402 47.18 23.86 37.44
N ALA A 403 47.22 23.26 36.25
CA ALA A 403 47.82 23.76 35.01
C ALA A 403 49.36 23.69 34.72
N VAL A 404 49.59 23.46 33.42
CA VAL A 404 50.69 23.90 32.51
C VAL A 404 51.91 22.98 32.22
N VAL A 405 52.14 22.82 30.91
CA VAL A 405 53.40 22.61 30.14
C VAL A 405 53.79 21.17 29.73
N ASN A 406 53.61 20.88 28.43
CA ASN A 406 54.67 20.36 27.55
C ASN A 406 54.25 20.68 26.10
N GLN A 407 54.76 21.76 25.50
CA GLN A 407 55.97 21.79 24.65
C GLN A 407 55.92 20.81 23.46
N GLY A 408 55.68 21.39 22.29
CA GLY A 408 55.97 20.84 20.98
C GLY A 408 56.43 21.99 20.08
N ASN A 409 57.72 22.31 20.19
CA ASN A 409 58.61 22.76 19.11
C ASN A 409 58.32 21.95 17.81
N ASP A 410 58.56 22.38 16.58
CA ASP A 410 59.35 23.47 16.02
C ASP A 410 59.02 23.59 14.51
N GLU A 411 59.38 24.74 13.94
CA GLU A 411 59.89 24.96 12.56
C GLU A 411 59.01 24.63 11.33
N ALA A 412 58.50 25.68 10.66
CA ALA A 412 59.18 26.38 9.54
C ALA A 412 58.25 27.42 8.89
#